data_AF-H1VEI6-F1
#
_entry.id   AF-H1VEI6-F1
#
_cell.length_a   1.000
_cell.length_b   1.000
_cell.length_c   1.000
_cell.angle_alpha   90.00
_cell.angle_beta   90.00
_cell.angle_gamma   90.00
#
_symmetry.space_group_name_H-M   'P 1'
#
loop_
_entity.id
_entity.type
_entity.pdbx_description
1 polymer ?
#
loop_
_entity_poly.entity_id
_entity_poly.type
_entity_poly.pdbx_seq_one_letter_code
_entity_poly.pdbx_strand_id
1 'polypeptide(L)'
;MNRRCTTSKGSRDWLKEEMMAYLDWDKAEQERVDELAVAEEGDNPFLNSRRGMGDIWKRAERDNAEQEALYAEGQPGECIMVIS
;
A
#
# COMPACT_ATOMS: atom_id res chain seq x y z
N MET A 1 -23.58 11.69 -11.12
CA MET A 1 -23.48 10.86 -9.90
C MET A 1 -24.64 9.88 -9.92
N ASN A 2 -24.42 8.64 -10.36
CA ASN A 2 -25.50 7.69 -10.68
C ASN A 2 -25.67 6.60 -9.61
N ARG A 3 -25.42 6.91 -8.33
CA ARG A 3 -25.60 5.94 -7.25
C ARG A 3 -27.09 5.82 -6.92
N ARG A 4 -27.60 4.59 -6.92
CA ARG A 4 -29.02 4.29 -6.65
C ARG A 4 -29.12 3.33 -5.47
N CYS A 5 -30.11 3.58 -4.61
CA CYS A 5 -30.50 2.65 -3.56
C CYS A 5 -31.41 1.58 -4.20
N THR A 6 -31.08 0.31 -4.03
CA THR A 6 -31.88 -0.83 -4.48
C THR A 6 -32.55 -1.48 -3.28
N THR A 7 -33.88 -1.60 -3.34
CA THR A 7 -34.71 -2.22 -2.31
C THR A 7 -35.64 -3.24 -2.97
N SER A 8 -36.30 -4.08 -2.19
CA SER A 8 -37.31 -5.03 -2.71
C SER A 8 -38.48 -4.34 -3.45
N LYS A 9 -38.69 -3.04 -3.22
CA LYS A 9 -39.73 -2.23 -3.87
C LYS A 9 -39.25 -1.53 -5.15
N GLY A 10 -37.97 -1.65 -5.51
CA GLY A 10 -37.37 -1.04 -6.69
C GLY A 10 -36.10 -0.25 -6.41
N SER A 11 -35.63 0.49 -7.42
CA SER A 11 -34.45 1.36 -7.33
C SER A 11 -34.84 2.84 -7.34
N ARG A 12 -34.18 3.64 -6.51
CA ARG A 12 -34.29 5.10 -6.53
C ARG A 12 -32.92 5.75 -6.42
N ASP A 13 -32.83 7.01 -6.84
CA ASP A 13 -31.61 7.79 -6.67
C ASP A 13 -31.37 8.10 -5.19
N TRP A 14 -30.09 8.25 -4.82
CA TRP A 14 -29.73 8.63 -3.46
C TRP A 14 -30.24 10.03 -3.13
N LEU A 15 -30.73 10.19 -1.91
CA LEU A 15 -31.03 11.49 -1.33
C LEU A 15 -29.73 12.24 -1.08
N LYS A 16 -29.82 13.57 -1.01
CA LYS A 16 -28.68 14.41 -0.65
C LYS A 16 -28.06 13.97 0.68
N GLU A 17 -28.88 13.65 1.67
CA GLU A 17 -28.43 13.17 2.98
C GLU A 17 -27.68 11.85 2.89
N GLU A 18 -28.16 10.89 2.09
CA GLU A 18 -27.48 9.62 1.86
C GLU A 18 -26.14 9.80 1.14
N MET A 19 -26.09 10.72 0.17
CA MET A 19 -24.86 11.08 -0.51
C MET A 19 -23.85 11.73 0.43
N MET A 20 -24.30 12.64 1.30
CA MET A 20 -23.45 13.28 2.30
C MET A 20 -22.95 12.27 3.33
N ALA A 21 -23.82 11.41 3.85
CA ALA A 21 -23.45 10.36 4.79
C ALA A 21 -22.40 9.39 4.21
N TYR A 22 -22.50 9.07 2.90
CA TYR A 22 -21.49 8.29 2.22
C TYR A 22 -20.14 9.04 2.14
N LEU A 23 -20.15 10.33 1.79
CA LEU A 23 -18.92 11.12 1.71
C LEU A 23 -18.25 11.29 3.08
N ASP A 24 -19.04 11.49 4.12
CA ASP A 24 -18.53 11.59 5.49
C ASP A 24 -17.89 10.27 5.93
N TRP A 25 -18.51 9.12 5.59
CA TRP A 25 -17.96 7.80 5.85
C TRP A 25 -16.67 7.54 5.05
N ASP A 26 -16.67 7.84 3.75
CA ASP A 26 -15.52 7.66 2.85
C ASP A 26 -14.30 8.48 3.31
N LYS A 27 -14.55 9.71 3.75
CA LYS A 27 -13.52 10.59 4.34
C LYS A 27 -12.97 10.04 5.65
N ALA A 28 -13.85 9.59 6.56
CA ALA A 28 -13.42 9.01 7.82
C ALA A 28 -12.61 7.73 7.63
N GLU A 29 -12.96 6.91 6.64
CA GLU A 29 -12.20 5.71 6.29
C GLU A 29 -10.83 6.06 5.69
N GLN A 30 -10.76 7.07 4.81
CA GLN A 30 -9.49 7.54 4.27
C GLN A 30 -8.58 8.07 5.38
N GLU A 31 -9.10 8.88 6.29
CA GLU A 31 -8.35 9.40 7.44
C GLU A 31 -7.82 8.26 8.32
N ARG A 32 -8.62 7.23 8.57
CA ARG A 32 -8.20 6.03 9.32
C ARG A 32 -7.07 5.26 8.61
N VAL A 33 -7.14 5.13 7.29
CA VAL A 33 -6.09 4.49 6.49
C VAL A 33 -4.81 5.33 6.51
N ASP A 34 -4.92 6.64 6.36
CA ASP A 34 -3.78 7.55 6.39
C ASP A 34 -3.10 7.54 7.77
N GLU A 35 -3.86 7.49 8.87
CA GLU A 35 -3.33 7.34 10.22
C GLU A 35 -2.57 6.01 10.41
N LEU A 36 -3.10 4.91 9.86
CA LEU A 36 -2.40 3.62 9.89
C LEU A 36 -1.11 3.64 9.06
N ALA A 37 -1.13 4.27 7.88
CA ALA A 37 0.05 4.41 7.04
C ALA A 37 1.14 5.26 7.73
N VAL A 38 0.75 6.37 8.38
CA VAL A 38 1.68 7.19 9.17
C VAL A 38 2.23 6.43 10.37
N ALA A 39 1.42 5.60 11.04
CA ALA A 39 1.89 4.76 12.14
C ALA A 39 2.89 3.70 11.64
N GLU A 40 2.61 3.05 10.51
CA GLU A 40 3.54 2.10 9.87
C GLU A 40 4.86 2.78 9.44
N GLU A 41 4.77 3.97 8.85
CA GLU A 41 5.94 4.76 8.43
C GLU A 41 6.73 5.29 9.63
N GLY A 42 6.05 5.64 10.72
CA GLY A 42 6.65 6.02 12.01
C GLY A 42 7.37 4.86 12.70
N ASP A 43 6.83 3.65 12.61
CA ASP A 43 7.47 2.45 13.13
C ASP A 43 8.60 1.93 12.25
N ASN A 44 8.75 2.47 11.03
CA ASN A 44 9.83 2.11 10.13
C ASN A 44 11.18 2.70 10.63
N PRO A 45 12.07 1.88 11.23
CA PRO A 45 13.34 2.35 11.80
C PRO A 45 14.35 2.74 10.71
N PHE A 46 13.99 2.51 9.43
CA PHE A 46 14.81 2.85 8.27
C PHE A 46 14.62 4.32 7.85
N LEU A 47 13.43 4.90 8.05
CA LEU A 47 13.13 6.30 7.70
C LEU A 47 13.43 7.27 8.86
N ASN A 48 13.19 6.83 10.10
CA ASN A 48 13.34 7.69 11.29
C ASN A 48 14.76 7.80 11.85
N SER A 49 15.72 7.07 11.30
CA SER A 49 17.13 7.19 11.67
C SER A 49 17.90 7.82 10.52
N ARG A 50 18.48 9.02 10.74
CA ARG A 50 19.54 9.55 9.86
C ARG A 50 20.75 8.62 9.94
N ARG A 51 20.74 7.57 9.14
CA ARG A 51 21.87 6.64 9.00
C ARG A 51 22.92 7.26 8.09
N GLY A 52 24.19 7.13 8.47
CA GLY A 52 25.29 7.54 7.60
C GLY A 52 25.40 6.60 6.40
N MET A 53 26.04 7.08 5.32
CA MET A 53 26.28 6.33 4.09
C MET A 53 26.87 4.92 4.34
N GLY A 54 27.73 4.76 5.36
CA GLY A 54 28.33 3.47 5.71
C GLY A 54 27.34 2.39 6.19
N ASP A 55 26.26 2.77 6.88
CA ASP A 55 25.25 1.80 7.34
C ASP A 55 24.35 1.32 6.20
N ILE A 56 24.20 2.16 5.17
CA ILE A 56 23.49 1.82 3.92
C ILE A 56 24.30 0.77 3.15
N TRP A 57 25.61 1.02 2.96
CA TRP A 57 26.50 0.09 2.24
C TRP A 57 26.59 -1.29 2.88
N LYS A 58 26.77 -1.37 4.21
CA LYS A 58 26.82 -2.66 4.93
C LYS A 58 25.56 -3.51 4.74
N ARG A 59 24.40 -2.86 4.58
CA ARG A 59 23.13 -3.57 4.34
C ARG A 59 22.97 -3.97 2.89
N ALA A 60 23.38 -3.11 1.96
CA ALA A 60 23.41 -3.46 0.53
C ALA A 60 24.34 -4.66 0.28
N GLU A 61 25.49 -4.71 0.97
CA GLU A 61 26.40 -5.86 0.92
C GLU A 61 25.73 -7.15 1.45
N ARG A 62 25.00 -7.06 2.56
CA ARG A 62 24.26 -8.19 3.12
C ARG A 62 23.13 -8.66 2.20
N ASP A 63 22.34 -7.73 1.68
CA ASP A 63 21.25 -8.00 0.74
C ASP A 63 21.79 -8.67 -0.53
N ASN A 64 22.92 -8.16 -1.06
CA ASN A 64 23.58 -8.78 -2.21
C ASN A 64 24.04 -10.22 -1.90
N ALA A 65 24.60 -10.47 -0.72
CA ALA A 65 25.01 -11.82 -0.32
C ALA A 65 23.81 -12.77 -0.14
N GLU A 66 22.69 -12.30 0.41
CA GLU A 66 21.43 -13.06 0.52
C GLU A 66 20.86 -13.37 -0.87
N GLN A 67 20.85 -12.39 -1.79
CA GLN A 67 20.45 -12.61 -3.18
C GLN A 67 21.37 -13.59 -3.89
N GLU A 68 22.69 -13.47 -3.76
CA GLU A 68 23.64 -14.41 -4.35
C GLU A 68 23.45 -15.84 -3.84
N ALA A 69 23.13 -16.01 -2.55
CA ALA A 69 22.79 -17.32 -1.99
C ALA A 69 21.50 -17.90 -2.62
N LEU A 70 20.46 -17.07 -2.77
CA LEU A 70 19.21 -17.46 -3.45
C LEU A 70 19.45 -17.84 -4.93
N TYR A 71 20.30 -17.08 -5.64
CA TYR A 71 20.69 -17.40 -7.02
C TYR A 71 21.56 -18.65 -7.12
N ALA A 72 22.39 -18.95 -6.11
CA ALA A 72 23.22 -20.15 -6.07
C ALA A 72 22.38 -21.41 -5.77
N GLU A 73 21.29 -21.27 -5.01
CA GLU A 73 20.37 -22.36 -4.66
C GLU A 73 19.23 -22.56 -5.69
N GLY A 74 18.86 -21.52 -6.45
CA GLY A 74 17.82 -21.57 -7.48
C GLY A 74 18.35 -21.90 -8.88
N GLN A 75 17.73 -22.88 -9.55
CA GLN A 75 17.91 -23.08 -11.01
C GLN A 75 17.58 -21.79 -11.79
N PRO A 76 18.20 -21.54 -12.96
CA PRO A 76 17.94 -20.35 -13.75
C PRO A 76 16.52 -20.36 -14.34
N GLY A 77 15.62 -19.56 -13.76
CA GLY A 77 14.28 -19.27 -14.27
C GLY A 77 13.51 -18.45 -13.23
N GLU A 78 12.91 -17.30 -13.51
CA GLU A 78 12.31 -16.80 -14.75
C GLU A 78 12.70 -15.33 -14.98
N CYS A 79 13.19 -15.02 -16.19
CA CYS A 79 13.24 -13.63 -16.63
C CYS A 79 11.80 -13.09 -16.70
N ILE A 80 11.49 -12.02 -15.97
CA ILE A 80 10.26 -11.27 -16.20
C ILE A 80 10.40 -10.63 -17.58
N MET A 81 9.77 -11.22 -18.59
CA MET A 81 9.65 -10.63 -19.92
C MET A 81 8.72 -9.43 -19.83
N VAL A 82 9.29 -8.22 -19.84
CA VAL A 82 8.51 -7.00 -20.06
C VAL A 82 8.10 -6.98 -21.53
N ILE A 83 6.82 -7.24 -21.80
CA ILE A 83 6.24 -7.10 -23.14
C ILE A 83 6.07 -5.59 -23.40
N SER A 84 6.75 -5.09 -24.44
CA SER A 84 6.59 -3.75 -25.00
C SER A 84 5.34 -3.64 -25.86
#